data_AF-A0AAD7IEZ2-F1
#
_entry.id   AF-A0AAD7IEZ2-F1
#
_cell.length_a   1.000
_cell.length_b   1.000
_cell.length_c   1.000
_cell.angle_alpha   90.00
_cell.angle_beta   90.00
_cell.angle_gamma   90.00
#
_symmetry.space_group_name_H-M   'P 1'
#
loop_
_entity.id
_entity.type
_entity.pdbx_description
1 polymer ?
#
loop_
_entity_poly.entity_id
_entity_poly.type
_entity_poly.pdbx_seq_one_letter_code
_entity_poly.pdbx_strand_id
1 'polypeptide(L)' 'ACASCGAAYETRAHYLLECPVWEPLRQPLHAASKKSGFFGPLHVSQLLTDPHVLWTTAKFVEETGRFS' A
#
# COMPACT_ATOMS: atom_id res chain seq x y z
N ALA A 1 8.35 11.60 15.82
CA ALA A 1 8.55 12.10 14.45
C ALA A 1 9.02 10.96 13.55
N CYS A 2 8.55 10.89 12.30
CA CYS A 2 9.00 9.89 11.33
C CYS A 2 10.47 10.11 10.98
N ALA A 3 11.30 9.10 11.24
CA ALA A 3 12.74 9.17 10.97
C ALA A 3 13.07 9.28 9.48
N SER A 4 12.16 8.85 8.60
CA SER A 4 12.38 8.88 7.14
C SER A 4 12.06 10.23 6.51
N CYS A 5 10.96 10.88 6.89
CA CYS A 5 10.48 12.10 6.22
C CYS A 5 10.35 13.33 7.14
N GLY A 6 10.62 13.19 8.44
CA GLY A 6 10.54 14.29 9.40
C GLY A 6 9.13 14.66 9.88
N ALA A 7 8.08 13.91 9.51
CA ALA A 7 6.72 14.17 9.99
C ALA A 7 6.64 14.13 11.52
N ALA A 8 5.78 14.94 12.14
CA ALA A 8 5.69 15.07 13.59
C ALA A 8 5.41 13.73 14.31
N TYR A 9 4.63 12.86 13.68
CA TYR A 9 4.24 11.56 14.20
C TYR A 9 4.60 10.45 13.22
N GLU A 10 5.08 9.32 13.76
CA GLU A 10 5.30 8.10 12.99
C GLU A 10 4.20 7.11 13.38
N THR A 11 3.09 7.15 12.65
CA THR A 11 1.98 6.21 12.82
C THR A 11 1.99 5.19 11.69
N ARG A 12 1.32 4.05 11.91
CA ARG A 12 1.10 3.06 10.82
C ARG A 12 0.43 3.71 9.62
N ALA A 13 -0.58 4.55 9.85
CA ALA A 13 -1.26 5.29 8.80
C ALA A 13 -0.29 6.21 8.04
N HIS A 14 0.52 6.98 8.77
CA HIS A 14 1.52 7.84 8.15
C HIS A 14 2.49 7.03 7.27
N TYR A 15 3.08 5.97 7.81
CA TYR A 15 4.02 5.14 7.06
C TYR A 15 3.38 4.52 5.80
N LEU A 16 2.24 3.84 5.99
CA LEU A 16 1.61 3.03 4.96
C LEU A 16 0.91 3.89 3.90
N LEU A 17 0.37 5.06 4.25
CA LEU A 17 -0.52 5.83 3.38
C LEU A 17 0.02 7.22 2.99
N GLU A 18 0.90 7.82 3.78
CA GLU A 18 1.22 9.26 3.64
C GLU A 18 2.70 9.56 3.43
N CYS A 19 3.61 8.70 3.92
CA CYS A 19 5.03 9.01 3.99
C CYS A 19 5.63 9.01 2.57
N PRO A 20 6.17 10.14 2.08
CA PRO A 20 6.62 10.26 0.69
C PRO A 20 7.81 9.35 0.37
N VAL A 21 8.63 9.02 1.37
CA VAL A 21 9.76 8.08 1.21
C VAL A 21 9.28 6.69 0.80
N TRP A 22 8.10 6.27 1.26
CA TRP A 22 7.54 4.95 1.00
C TRP A 22 6.51 4.94 -0.13
N GLU A 23 6.28 6.09 -0.77
CA GLU A 23 5.42 6.20 -1.95
C GLU A 23 5.78 5.23 -3.08
N PRO A 24 7.08 4.98 -3.40
CA PRO A 24 7.43 4.01 -4.43
C PRO A 24 6.92 2.59 -4.18
N LEU A 25 6.69 2.20 -2.92
CA LEU A 25 6.10 0.89 -2.59
C LEU A 25 4.60 0.85 -2.83
N ARG A 26 3.90 1.99 -2.73
CA ARG A 26 2.46 2.11 -3.01
C ARG A 26 2.15 2.23 -4.49
N GLN A 27 3.03 2.85 -5.28
CA GLN A 27 2.81 3.10 -6.70
C GLN A 27 2.42 1.85 -7.51
N PRO A 28 3.08 0.69 -7.35
CA PRO A 28 2.66 -0.55 -8.01
C PRO A 28 1.24 -0.96 -7.65
N LEU A 29 0.85 -0.83 -6.37
CA LEU A 29 -0.50 -1.18 -5.90
C LEU A 29 -1.56 -0.25 -6.50
N HIS A 30 -1.28 1.05 -6.56
CA HIS A 30 -2.14 2.02 -7.22
C HIS A 30 -2.28 1.74 -8.72
N ALA A 31 -1.18 1.42 -9.40
CA ALA A 31 -1.18 1.10 -10.82
C ALA A 31 -1.98 -0.18 -11.12
N ALA A 32 -1.78 -1.24 -10.33
CA ALA A 32 -2.53 -2.49 -10.45
C ALA A 32 -4.03 -2.26 -10.24
N SER A 33 -4.41 -1.56 -9.15
CA SER A 33 -5.81 -1.26 -8.83
C SER A 33 -6.48 -0.45 -9.94
N LYS A 34 -5.80 0.59 -10.45
CA LYS A 34 -6.30 1.43 -11.55
C LYS A 34 -6.49 0.63 -12.84
N LYS A 35 -5.56 -0.26 -13.18
CA LYS A 35 -5.65 -1.12 -14.36
C LYS A 35 -6.85 -2.07 -14.28
N SER A 36 -7.18 -2.54 -13.09
CA SER A 36 -8.31 -3.44 -12.82
C SER A 36 -9.64 -2.71 -12.58
N GLY A 37 -9.65 -1.38 -12.64
CA GLY A 37 -10.86 -0.57 -12.44
C GLY A 37 -11.33 -0.48 -10.98
N PHE A 38 -10.46 -0.79 -10.03
CA PHE A 38 -10.75 -0.66 -8.61
C PHE A 38 -10.37 0.74 -8.12
N PHE A 39 -11.36 1.48 -7.63
CA PHE A 39 -11.20 2.82 -7.09
C PHE A 39 -11.71 2.86 -5.65
N GLY A 40 -10.84 3.21 -4.71
CA GLY A 40 -11.18 3.25 -3.27
C GLY A 40 -10.82 1.97 -2.52
N PRO A 41 -11.48 1.69 -1.38
CA PRO A 41 -11.20 0.51 -0.56
C PRO A 41 -11.42 -0.78 -1.35
N LEU A 42 -10.43 -1.67 -1.31
CA LEU A 42 -10.50 -3.00 -1.91
C LEU A 42 -11.11 -3.99 -0.92
N HIS A 43 -12.22 -4.62 -1.32
CA HIS A 43 -12.75 -5.76 -0.59
C HIS A 43 -11.95 -7.03 -0.91
N VAL A 44 -11.84 -7.92 0.07
CA VAL A 44 -11.13 -9.21 -0.08
C VAL A 44 -11.71 -10.02 -1.24
N SER A 45 -13.03 -9.99 -1.46
CA SER A 45 -13.66 -10.66 -2.60
C SER A 45 -13.14 -10.15 -3.95
N GLN A 46 -12.90 -8.84 -4.09
CA GLN A 46 -12.36 -8.24 -5.31
C GLN A 46 -10.89 -8.62 -5.51
N LEU A 47 -10.10 -8.64 -4.44
CA LEU A 47 -8.72 -9.12 -4.44
C LEU A 47 -8.61 -10.56 -4.96
N LEU A 48 -9.49 -11.45 -4.50
CA LEU A 48 -9.46 -12.85 -4.90
C LEU A 48 -9.88 -13.09 -6.37
N THR A 49 -10.54 -12.10 -7.00
CA THR A 49 -10.96 -12.18 -8.41
C THR A 49 -9.92 -11.66 -9.40
N ASP A 50 -8.92 -10.91 -8.94
CA ASP A 50 -7.86 -10.37 -9.79
C ASP A 50 -6.48 -10.79 -9.28
N PRO A 51 -5.86 -11.82 -9.90
CA PRO A 51 -4.54 -12.31 -9.51
C PRO A 51 -3.46 -11.23 -9.52
N HIS A 52 -3.53 -10.23 -10.41
CA HIS A 52 -2.52 -9.20 -10.52
C HIS A 52 -2.57 -8.22 -9.34
N VAL A 53 -3.77 -7.81 -8.95
CA VAL A 53 -3.98 -6.96 -7.77
C VAL A 53 -3.66 -7.74 -6.50
N LEU A 54 -4.04 -9.03 -6.44
CA LEU A 54 -3.72 -9.92 -5.31
C LEU A 54 -2.21 -10.01 -5.06
N TRP A 55 -1.43 -10.35 -6.08
CA TRP A 55 0.02 -10.49 -5.95
C TRP A 55 0.69 -9.19 -5.53
N THR A 56 0.26 -8.07 -6.11
CA THR A 56 0.82 -6.75 -5.80
C THR A 56 0.50 -6.34 -4.36
N THR A 57 -0.72 -6.65 -3.89
CA THR A 57 -1.14 -6.42 -2.51
C THR A 57 -0.37 -7.30 -1.53
N ALA A 58 -0.22 -8.59 -1.82
CA ALA A 58 0.54 -9.52 -0.99
C ALA A 58 2.00 -9.07 -0.86
N LYS A 59 2.64 -8.68 -1.97
CA LYS A 59 4.00 -8.14 -1.96
C LYS A 59 4.11 -6.87 -1.13
N PHE A 60 3.17 -5.93 -1.27
CA PHE A 60 3.14 -4.71 -0.46
C PHE A 60 3.02 -5.04 1.04
N VAL A 61 2.16 -6.00 1.41
CA VAL A 61 2.01 -6.45 2.81
C VAL A 61 3.30 -7.09 3.33
N GLU A 62 3.98 -7.91 2.52
CA GLU A 62 5.26 -8.52 2.90
C GLU A 62 6.36 -7.47 3.12
N GLU A 63 6.52 -6.54 2.18
CA GLU A 63 7.51 -5.45 2.26
C GLU A 63 7.24 -4.48 3.41
N THR A 64 5.98 -4.35 3.82
CA THR A 64 5.55 -3.52 4.96
C THR A 64 5.32 -4.33 6.25
N GLY A 65 5.57 -5.64 6.24
CA GLY A 65 5.33 -6.56 7.34
C GLY A 65 6.10 -6.20 8.61
N ARG A 66 7.21 -5.46 8.51
CA ARG A 66 7.97 -4.95 9.67
C ARG A 66 7.17 -3.99 10.57
N PHE A 67 5.97 -3.58 10.17
CA PHE A 67 5.07 -2.69 10.92
C PHE A 67 3.80 -3.37 11.42
N SER A 68 3.68 -4.70 11.27
CA SER A 68 2.54 -5.50 11.74
C SER A 68 2.49 -5.63 13.27
#